data_AF-A0A1V9ZU27-F1
#
_entry.id   AF-A0A1V9ZU27-F1
#
_cell.length_a   1.000
_cell.length_b   1.000
_cell.length_c   1.000
_cell.angle_alpha   90.00
_cell.angle_beta   90.00
_cell.angle_gamma   90.00
#
_symmetry.space_group_name_H-M   'P 1'
#
loop_
_entity.id
_entity.type
_entity.pdbx_description
1 polymer ?
#
loop_
_entity_poly.entity_id
_entity_poly.type
_entity_poly.pdbx_seq_one_letter_code
_entity_poly.pdbx_strand_id
1 'polypeptide(L)'
;MSSLSRPLRVISLLPSATEQFASIVAMARTLGTPEAALPVLVGRSHECDFPPSFASVPKLTKARTTFTTCEEVHNEVLALLQTDNSLYEIDTTTLLELDADLILVQDVCKVCSIDKPSVACAVGSGDAATRILLVNSQTLANALADSVQLLGDALGLSNAARAVVKQNEARQAAIVASLPPSRKPPMVYIVEWLAPLFVVKGWAAEMVALAGGAVPSQGGKILDPSSLEPADVIVVALCGLDRDVAKKELQSKPLPAWWLSSPAVQSNNVFVVDGNQMFNRPTNRLLDALLWLTQLLPAPAAIETIATDFPYERYLHEVPTTSVSAVQAAIDAAHAAACAAREARYDDPATGYGVFTAWYLAERQVCCGNRCRHCPYGHVNVPIENLGDNANALEASVFLKAPKPLATGRLGYKRPPRGTTTEVVIVFWSGGKDSLLALSETIRGLQPGQELVLLTTFNPDGAVVPVQNIAPRTIVDQAKVLNIPLFLVAVPTGSSYAEVVKAALSELVPKYMPKAGRITGLVFGDLHLQDVKAWRSSTFAEYTLASPLWARDMRSDLLPALAAVCTAARARIAYSAVNPALLPGVAEGDAYDPAKVPDGVDVMGENGEFHTVVLFD
;
A
#
# COMPACT_ATOMS: atom_id res chain seq x y z
N MET A 1 -8.37 19.47 58.77
CA MET A 1 -8.16 20.31 57.57
C MET A 1 -7.77 19.36 56.45
N SER A 2 -8.74 19.04 55.58
CA SER A 2 -8.55 18.10 54.46
C SER A 2 -7.49 18.68 53.52
N SER A 3 -6.40 17.95 53.28
CA SER A 3 -5.46 18.33 52.23
C SER A 3 -6.24 18.37 50.92
N LEU A 4 -6.36 19.54 50.30
CA LEU A 4 -6.89 19.67 48.96
C LEU A 4 -5.98 18.84 48.04
N SER A 5 -6.39 17.61 47.74
CA SER A 5 -5.72 16.77 46.76
C SER A 5 -5.71 17.53 45.45
N ARG A 6 -4.53 17.71 44.86
CA ARG A 6 -4.37 18.33 43.54
C ARG A 6 -5.33 17.68 42.53
N PRO A 7 -5.89 18.42 41.57
CA PRO A 7 -6.74 17.84 40.54
C PRO A 7 -5.96 16.78 39.74
N LEU A 8 -6.65 15.69 39.38
CA LEU A 8 -6.07 14.57 38.64
C LEU A 8 -5.50 15.06 37.31
N ARG A 9 -4.22 14.79 37.05
CA ARG A 9 -3.51 15.19 35.83
C ARG A 9 -3.57 14.06 34.81
N VAL A 10 -4.14 14.35 33.65
CA VAL A 10 -4.42 13.33 32.63
C VAL A 10 -3.65 13.62 31.35
N ILE A 11 -2.99 12.60 30.80
CA ILE A 11 -2.46 12.61 29.44
C ILE A 11 -3.38 11.74 28.57
N SER A 12 -3.77 12.22 27.40
CA SER A 12 -4.54 11.43 26.44
C SER A 12 -3.78 11.25 25.13
N LEU A 13 -3.35 10.02 24.84
CA LEU A 13 -2.66 9.69 23.60
C LEU A 13 -3.62 9.12 22.54
N LEU A 14 -4.92 9.40 22.70
CA LEU A 14 -6.00 8.85 21.89
C LEU A 14 -7.08 9.92 21.64
N PRO A 15 -7.39 10.28 20.38
CA PRO A 15 -8.39 11.31 20.08
C PRO A 15 -9.75 11.02 20.70
N SER A 16 -10.27 9.80 20.57
CA SER A 16 -11.58 9.44 21.11
C SER A 16 -11.66 9.56 22.64
N ALA A 17 -10.62 9.18 23.37
CA ALA A 17 -10.55 9.36 24.82
C ALA A 17 -10.49 10.85 25.21
N THR A 18 -9.85 11.70 24.41
CA THR A 18 -9.81 13.16 24.65
C THR A 18 -11.21 13.76 24.53
N GLU A 19 -11.99 13.37 23.52
CA GLU A 19 -13.36 13.86 23.34
C GLU A 19 -14.32 13.36 24.44
N GLN A 20 -14.19 12.09 24.84
CA GLN A 20 -14.96 11.52 25.95
C GLN A 20 -14.59 12.20 27.27
N PHE A 21 -13.29 12.45 27.52
CA PHE A 21 -12.82 13.23 28.66
C PHE A 21 -13.48 14.61 28.71
N ALA A 22 -13.48 15.34 27.57
CA ALA A 22 -14.12 16.64 27.47
C ALA A 22 -15.61 16.59 27.79
N SER A 23 -16.33 15.59 27.25
CA SER A 23 -17.76 15.42 27.46
C SER A 23 -18.10 15.14 28.93
N ILE A 24 -17.33 14.27 29.60
CA ILE A 24 -17.51 13.92 31.01
C ILE A 24 -17.21 15.13 31.90
N VAL A 25 -16.11 15.85 31.64
CA VAL A 25 -15.73 17.04 32.43
C VAL A 25 -16.75 18.16 32.25
N ALA A 26 -17.25 18.40 31.04
CA ALA A 26 -18.30 19.38 30.78
C ALA A 26 -19.61 19.02 31.49
N MET A 27 -19.99 17.74 31.50
CA MET A 27 -21.15 17.26 32.25
C MET A 27 -20.93 17.42 33.76
N ALA A 28 -19.74 17.10 34.28
CA ALA A 28 -19.41 17.28 35.68
C ALA A 28 -19.52 18.75 36.14
N ARG A 29 -19.07 19.70 35.30
CA ARG A 29 -19.29 21.14 35.51
C ARG A 29 -20.76 21.48 35.58
N THR A 30 -21.55 20.97 34.64
CA THR A 30 -23.01 21.20 34.56
C THR A 30 -23.73 20.67 35.81
N LEU A 31 -23.26 19.55 36.36
CA LEU A 31 -23.77 18.96 37.61
C LEU A 31 -23.22 19.63 38.88
N GLY A 32 -22.44 20.71 38.76
CA GLY A 32 -21.95 21.52 39.89
C GLY A 32 -20.67 21.02 40.54
N THR A 33 -19.87 20.20 39.86
CA THR A 33 -18.54 19.81 40.36
C THR A 33 -17.62 21.03 40.38
N PRO A 34 -16.98 21.37 41.53
CA PRO A 34 -16.10 22.54 41.61
C PRO A 34 -14.89 22.40 40.66
N GLU A 35 -14.45 23.50 40.05
CA GLU A 35 -13.35 23.50 39.07
C GLU A 35 -12.05 22.92 39.67
N ALA A 36 -11.78 23.16 40.95
CA ALA A 36 -10.62 22.61 41.67
C ALA A 36 -10.65 21.08 41.84
N ALA A 37 -11.81 20.44 41.68
CA ALA A 37 -11.99 19.00 41.76
C ALA A 37 -12.06 18.33 40.38
N LEU A 38 -12.04 19.10 39.29
CA LEU A 38 -12.08 18.54 37.94
C LEU A 38 -10.69 18.07 37.50
N PRO A 39 -10.59 16.89 36.88
CA PRO A 39 -9.37 16.46 36.21
C PRO A 39 -8.94 17.47 35.14
N VAL A 40 -7.63 17.60 34.94
CA VAL A 40 -7.01 18.51 33.97
C VAL A 40 -6.24 17.71 32.92
N LEU A 41 -6.48 18.00 31.65
CA LEU A 41 -5.69 17.44 30.55
C LEU A 41 -4.36 18.21 30.44
N VAL A 42 -3.25 17.55 30.71
CA VAL A 42 -1.91 18.16 30.76
C VAL A 42 -1.04 17.81 29.55
N GLY A 43 -1.40 16.79 28.79
CA GLY A 43 -0.72 16.40 27.55
C GLY A 43 -1.65 15.63 26.63
N ARG A 44 -1.38 15.70 25.31
CA ARG A 44 -2.21 15.08 24.29
C ARG A 44 -1.40 14.49 23.12
N SER A 45 -1.98 13.60 22.31
CA SER A 45 -1.38 13.25 21.02
C SER A 45 -1.50 14.40 20.01
N HIS A 46 -0.73 14.36 18.92
CA HIS A 46 -0.87 15.34 17.83
C HIS A 46 -2.23 15.30 17.12
N GLU A 47 -2.93 14.16 17.16
CA GLU A 47 -4.24 13.93 16.54
C GLU A 47 -5.42 14.27 17.48
N CYS A 48 -5.17 14.52 18.77
CA CYS A 48 -6.18 14.94 19.74
C CYS A 48 -6.58 16.41 19.52
N ASP A 49 -7.21 16.71 18.40
CA ASP A 49 -7.53 18.07 17.91
C ASP A 49 -8.91 18.62 18.32
N PHE A 50 -9.73 17.81 19.01
CA PHE A 50 -11.08 18.17 19.45
C PHE A 50 -11.30 17.90 20.95
N PRO A 51 -12.00 18.78 21.69
CA PRO A 51 -12.48 20.10 21.26
C PRO A 51 -11.35 21.12 21.07
N PRO A 52 -11.57 22.20 20.29
CA PRO A 52 -10.57 23.24 20.05
C PRO A 52 -10.00 23.91 21.30
N SER A 53 -10.73 23.84 22.43
CA SER A 53 -10.26 24.33 23.73
C SER A 53 -9.01 23.61 24.25
N PHE A 54 -8.66 22.45 23.72
CA PHE A 54 -7.41 21.73 24.06
C PHE A 54 -6.24 22.03 23.11
N ALA A 55 -6.38 22.98 22.17
CA ALA A 55 -5.32 23.32 21.24
C ALA A 55 -4.01 23.73 21.94
N SER A 56 -4.10 24.40 23.10
CA SER A 56 -2.96 24.84 23.90
C SER A 56 -2.31 23.74 24.76
N VAL A 57 -2.92 22.56 24.86
CA VAL A 57 -2.35 21.43 25.61
C VAL A 57 -1.15 20.86 24.84
N PRO A 58 0.01 20.62 25.50
CA PRO A 58 1.21 20.08 24.87
C PRO A 58 0.98 18.80 24.08
N LYS A 59 1.56 18.73 22.87
CA LYS A 59 1.56 17.53 22.02
C LYS A 59 2.76 16.66 22.40
N LEU A 60 2.51 15.40 22.74
CA LEU A 60 3.53 14.45 23.20
C LEU A 60 3.95 13.43 22.15
N THR A 61 3.33 13.50 20.97
CA THR A 61 3.58 12.53 19.91
C THR A 61 3.73 13.27 18.58
N LYS A 62 4.58 12.74 17.72
CA LYS A 62 4.70 13.17 16.32
C LYS A 62 4.73 11.94 15.42
N ALA A 63 4.16 12.07 14.22
CA ALA A 63 4.35 11.08 13.17
C ALA A 63 5.84 10.94 12.87
N ARG A 64 6.33 9.70 12.73
CA ARG A 64 7.72 9.44 12.27
C ARG A 64 7.91 9.73 10.78
N THR A 65 6.83 10.08 10.11
CA THR A 65 6.71 10.13 8.66
C THR A 65 5.96 11.38 8.22
N THR A 66 6.24 11.83 7.00
CA THR A 66 5.55 12.92 6.31
C THR A 66 4.88 12.33 5.08
N PHE A 67 3.57 12.12 5.11
CA PHE A 67 2.83 11.42 4.05
C PHE A 67 1.96 12.33 3.22
N THR A 68 1.75 11.94 1.96
CA THR A 68 0.86 12.67 1.03
C THR A 68 -0.22 11.83 0.38
N THR A 69 -0.14 10.48 0.39
CA THR A 69 -1.16 9.61 -0.24
C THR A 69 -1.49 8.35 0.57
N CYS A 70 -2.68 7.73 0.36
CA CYS A 70 -3.10 6.53 1.09
C CYS A 70 -2.17 5.33 0.84
N GLU A 71 -1.71 5.11 -0.38
CA GLU A 71 -0.88 3.94 -0.74
C GLU A 71 0.48 3.93 -0.04
N GLU A 72 1.12 5.10 0.09
CA GLU A 72 2.37 5.28 0.86
C GLU A 72 2.18 4.89 2.32
N VAL A 73 1.09 5.35 2.93
CA VAL A 73 0.73 4.97 4.30
C VAL A 73 0.51 3.45 4.39
N HIS A 74 -0.13 2.80 3.40
CA HIS A 74 -0.39 1.35 3.43
C HIS A 74 0.91 0.55 3.48
N ASN A 75 1.81 0.87 2.57
CA ASN A 75 3.04 0.12 2.37
C ASN A 75 3.98 0.28 3.56
N GLU A 76 4.05 1.47 4.15
CA GLU A 76 4.86 1.69 5.33
C GLU A 76 4.22 1.13 6.61
N VAL A 77 2.90 1.16 6.74
CA VAL A 77 2.16 0.43 7.79
C VAL A 77 2.49 -1.07 7.72
N LEU A 78 2.52 -1.66 6.53
CA LEU A 78 2.90 -3.06 6.34
C LEU A 78 4.38 -3.31 6.67
N ALA A 79 5.28 -2.40 6.31
CA ALA A 79 6.69 -2.49 6.65
C ALA A 79 6.92 -2.38 8.16
N LEU A 80 6.20 -1.48 8.84
CA LEU A 80 6.28 -1.29 10.28
C LEU A 80 5.68 -2.46 11.03
N LEU A 81 4.60 -3.09 10.54
CA LEU A 81 4.05 -4.34 11.10
C LEU A 81 5.02 -5.53 11.09
N GLN A 82 6.06 -5.47 10.26
CA GLN A 82 7.14 -6.48 10.22
C GLN A 82 8.28 -6.18 11.21
N THR A 83 8.21 -5.04 11.90
CA THR A 83 9.18 -4.58 12.90
C THR A 83 8.46 -4.27 14.22
N ASP A 84 9.13 -4.29 15.37
CA ASP A 84 8.49 -3.89 16.66
C ASP A 84 8.36 -2.35 16.81
N ASN A 85 8.26 -1.61 15.70
CA ASN A 85 8.25 -0.14 15.70
C ASN A 85 6.82 0.44 15.58
N SER A 86 6.50 1.44 16.40
CA SER A 86 5.29 2.26 16.27
C SER A 86 5.44 3.32 15.16
N LEU A 87 4.32 3.70 14.52
CA LEU A 87 4.22 4.84 13.58
C LEU A 87 4.59 6.19 14.23
N TYR A 88 4.54 6.27 15.56
CA TYR A 88 4.68 7.52 16.28
C TYR A 88 5.92 7.53 17.16
N GLU A 89 6.54 8.70 17.27
CA GLU A 89 7.56 8.97 18.28
C GLU A 89 6.89 9.65 19.47
N ILE A 90 7.11 9.10 20.67
CA ILE A 90 6.66 9.68 21.94
C ILE A 90 7.78 10.55 22.47
N ASP A 91 7.48 11.81 22.78
CA ASP A 91 8.38 12.70 23.52
C ASP A 91 8.39 12.27 24.99
N THR A 92 9.29 11.34 25.30
CA THR A 92 9.45 10.77 26.64
C THR A 92 9.89 11.80 27.68
N THR A 93 10.63 12.84 27.25
CA THR A 93 11.12 13.88 28.17
C THR A 93 9.95 14.71 28.67
N THR A 94 9.17 15.29 27.74
CA THR A 94 7.98 16.07 28.11
C THR A 94 6.93 15.21 28.82
N LEU A 95 6.77 13.94 28.43
CA LEU A 95 5.82 13.03 29.08
C LEU A 95 6.14 12.84 30.58
N LEU A 96 7.41 12.69 30.94
CA LEU A 96 7.85 12.53 32.33
C LEU A 96 7.79 13.85 33.11
N GLU A 97 8.11 14.98 32.47
CA GLU A 97 8.03 16.31 33.09
C GLU A 97 6.60 16.73 33.47
N LEU A 98 5.60 16.20 32.77
CA LEU A 98 4.19 16.53 33.01
C LEU A 98 3.59 15.87 34.26
N ASP A 99 4.27 14.93 34.92
CA ASP A 99 3.84 14.31 36.19
C ASP A 99 2.34 13.96 36.19
N ALA A 100 1.95 13.07 35.26
CA ALA A 100 0.57 12.69 35.03
C ALA A 100 0.15 11.53 35.96
N ASP A 101 -1.06 11.59 36.50
CA ASP A 101 -1.61 10.53 37.34
C ASP A 101 -2.27 9.42 36.50
N LEU A 102 -2.75 9.76 35.29
CA LEU A 102 -3.49 8.88 34.39
C LEU A 102 -3.10 9.11 32.92
N ILE A 103 -2.74 8.04 32.20
CA ILE A 103 -2.48 8.06 30.75
C ILE A 103 -3.54 7.22 30.02
N LEU A 104 -4.21 7.82 29.04
CA LEU A 104 -5.24 7.18 28.22
C LEU A 104 -4.65 6.72 26.88
N VAL A 105 -4.79 5.43 26.59
CA VAL A 105 -4.28 4.74 25.38
C VAL A 105 -5.33 3.77 24.83
N GLN A 106 -5.08 3.17 23.66
CA GLN A 106 -5.85 2.05 23.12
C GLN A 106 -4.91 0.94 22.63
N ASP A 107 -5.46 -0.26 22.38
CA ASP A 107 -4.74 -1.37 21.74
C ASP A 107 -5.52 -2.01 20.57
N VAL A 108 -6.58 -1.35 20.10
CA VAL A 108 -7.44 -1.84 19.00
C VAL A 108 -6.67 -1.97 17.67
N CYS A 109 -5.77 -1.02 17.39
CA CYS A 109 -5.01 -0.95 16.14
C CYS A 109 -3.51 -1.06 16.44
N LYS A 110 -2.89 -2.21 16.17
CA LYS A 110 -1.46 -2.46 16.45
C LYS A 110 -0.47 -1.52 15.74
N VAL A 111 -0.97 -0.72 14.80
CA VAL A 111 -0.16 0.16 13.96
C VAL A 111 -0.40 1.63 14.30
N CYS A 112 -1.66 2.03 14.26
CA CYS A 112 -2.12 3.41 14.38
C CYS A 112 -2.47 3.82 15.82
N SER A 113 -2.33 2.92 16.80
CA SER A 113 -2.45 3.26 18.21
C SER A 113 -1.11 3.26 18.91
N ILE A 114 -0.97 4.19 19.85
CA ILE A 114 0.12 4.14 20.83
C ILE A 114 -0.32 3.15 21.90
N ASP A 115 0.30 1.97 21.85
CA ASP A 115 -0.07 0.85 22.69
C ASP A 115 0.52 0.94 24.10
N LYS A 116 -0.06 0.16 25.01
CA LYS A 116 0.36 0.12 26.41
C LYS A 116 1.84 -0.28 26.58
N PRO A 117 2.41 -1.25 25.84
CA PRO A 117 3.84 -1.55 25.88
C PRO A 117 4.74 -0.35 25.56
N SER A 118 4.42 0.43 24.51
CA SER A 118 5.20 1.61 24.12
C SER A 118 5.21 2.67 25.22
N VAL A 119 4.05 2.92 25.83
CA VAL A 119 3.96 3.89 26.95
C VAL A 119 4.62 3.35 28.22
N ALA A 120 4.46 2.05 28.53
CA ALA A 120 5.12 1.45 29.69
C ALA A 120 6.65 1.48 29.56
N CYS A 121 7.18 1.32 28.34
CA CYS A 121 8.60 1.48 28.04
C CYS A 121 9.05 2.94 28.21
N ALA A 122 8.25 3.91 27.71
CA ALA A 122 8.52 5.34 27.82
C ALA A 122 8.51 5.86 29.26
N VAL A 123 7.59 5.36 30.10
CA VAL A 123 7.48 5.73 31.52
C VAL A 123 8.54 5.01 32.37
N GLY A 124 9.04 3.86 31.91
CA GLY A 124 10.05 3.04 32.59
C GLY A 124 9.57 2.45 33.93
N SER A 125 10.41 1.65 34.58
CA SER A 125 10.16 1.09 35.93
C SER A 125 10.16 2.15 37.06
N GLY A 126 10.28 3.44 36.70
CA GLY A 126 10.68 4.53 37.59
C GLY A 126 9.56 5.25 38.31
N ASP A 127 8.29 5.05 37.93
CA ASP A 127 7.18 5.74 38.60
C ASP A 127 5.98 4.80 38.80
N ALA A 128 5.96 4.15 39.97
CA ALA A 128 4.90 3.20 40.34
C ALA A 128 3.51 3.84 40.55
N ALA A 129 3.38 5.17 40.36
CA ALA A 129 2.16 5.93 40.63
C ALA A 129 1.29 6.22 39.38
N THR A 130 1.86 6.26 38.17
CA THR A 130 1.10 6.63 36.96
C THR A 130 0.24 5.48 36.46
N ARG A 131 -1.09 5.65 36.43
CA ARG A 131 -2.03 4.64 35.94
C ARG A 131 -2.17 4.72 34.41
N ILE A 132 -2.02 3.61 33.70
CA ILE A 132 -2.30 3.52 32.26
C ILE A 132 -3.67 2.86 32.05
N LEU A 133 -4.59 3.54 31.37
CA LEU A 133 -5.94 3.05 31.06
C LEU A 133 -6.10 2.81 29.56
N LEU A 134 -6.52 1.58 29.22
CA LEU A 134 -6.90 1.20 27.87
C LEU A 134 -8.38 1.54 27.64
N VAL A 135 -8.65 2.34 26.61
CA VAL A 135 -9.99 2.78 26.21
C VAL A 135 -10.26 2.25 24.80
N ASN A 136 -10.85 1.07 24.73
CA ASN A 136 -11.11 0.37 23.48
C ASN A 136 -12.61 0.35 23.17
N SER A 137 -12.96 0.56 21.91
CA SER A 137 -14.33 0.45 21.43
C SER A 137 -14.36 -0.36 20.13
N GLN A 138 -15.33 -1.26 20.01
CA GLN A 138 -15.58 -2.06 18.80
C GLN A 138 -17.05 -2.04 18.36
N THR A 139 -17.96 -1.68 19.28
CA THR A 139 -19.40 -1.54 19.03
C THR A 139 -19.86 -0.13 19.34
N LEU A 140 -21.02 0.26 18.82
CA LEU A 140 -21.61 1.57 19.11
C LEU A 140 -21.96 1.68 20.60
N ALA A 141 -22.40 0.59 21.23
CA ALA A 141 -22.64 0.54 22.67
C ALA A 141 -21.36 0.80 23.48
N ASN A 142 -20.22 0.20 23.09
CA ASN A 142 -18.95 0.48 23.78
C ASN A 142 -18.53 1.95 23.65
N ALA A 143 -18.75 2.54 22.46
CA ALA A 143 -18.39 3.92 22.17
C ALA A 143 -19.24 4.94 22.96
N LEU A 144 -20.55 4.68 23.09
CA LEU A 144 -21.51 5.61 23.67
C LEU A 144 -21.77 5.41 25.17
N ALA A 145 -21.51 4.20 25.69
CA ALA A 145 -21.82 3.83 27.07
C ALA A 145 -20.59 3.31 27.82
N ASP A 146 -20.04 2.14 27.42
CA ASP A 146 -19.08 1.43 28.27
C ASP A 146 -17.75 2.19 28.45
N SER A 147 -17.21 2.77 27.36
CA SER A 147 -15.97 3.55 27.43
C SER A 147 -16.15 4.85 28.21
N VAL A 148 -17.33 5.48 28.08
CA VAL A 148 -17.68 6.68 28.85
C VAL A 148 -17.75 6.37 30.34
N GLN A 149 -18.36 5.22 30.70
CA GLN A 149 -18.46 4.79 32.09
C GLN A 149 -17.09 4.40 32.66
N LEU A 150 -16.28 3.64 31.91
CA LEU A 150 -14.91 3.26 32.27
C LEU A 150 -14.04 4.49 32.53
N LEU A 151 -14.09 5.47 31.62
CA LEU A 151 -13.34 6.71 31.77
C LEU A 151 -13.87 7.55 32.93
N GLY A 152 -15.20 7.64 33.10
CA GLY A 152 -15.84 8.29 34.22
C GLY A 152 -15.36 7.77 35.58
N ASP A 153 -15.30 6.45 35.72
CA ASP A 153 -14.86 5.80 36.95
C ASP A 153 -13.36 6.04 37.20
N ALA A 154 -12.53 6.00 36.15
CA ALA A 154 -11.11 6.32 36.25
C ALA A 154 -10.82 7.77 36.62
N LEU A 155 -11.69 8.70 36.20
CA LEU A 155 -11.62 10.13 36.50
C LEU A 155 -12.25 10.51 37.84
N GLY A 156 -12.92 9.58 38.54
CA GLY A 156 -13.69 9.88 39.75
C GLY A 156 -14.99 10.66 39.48
N LEU A 157 -15.49 10.63 38.24
CA LEU A 157 -16.64 11.39 37.74
C LEU A 157 -17.80 10.47 37.31
N SER A 158 -18.02 9.34 37.99
CA SER A 158 -19.03 8.33 37.63
C SER A 158 -20.46 8.89 37.50
N ASN A 159 -20.83 9.90 38.28
CA ASN A 159 -22.14 10.57 38.17
C ASN A 159 -22.29 11.33 36.85
N ALA A 160 -21.24 12.05 36.44
CA ALA A 160 -21.22 12.77 35.17
C ALA A 160 -21.21 11.81 33.99
N ALA A 161 -20.41 10.74 34.06
CA ALA A 161 -20.41 9.71 33.02
C ALA A 161 -21.79 9.06 32.84
N ARG A 162 -22.48 8.65 33.93
CA ARG A 162 -23.85 8.13 33.84
C ARG A 162 -24.83 9.11 33.19
N ALA A 163 -24.68 10.41 33.47
CA ALA A 163 -25.51 11.43 32.84
C ALA A 163 -25.22 11.57 31.33
N VAL A 164 -23.95 11.50 30.91
CA VAL A 164 -23.56 11.47 29.49
C VAL A 164 -24.12 10.23 28.79
N VAL A 165 -23.98 9.04 29.39
CA VAL A 165 -24.53 7.80 28.81
C VAL A 165 -26.03 7.91 28.61
N LYS A 166 -26.77 8.37 29.63
CA LYS A 166 -28.22 8.59 29.52
C LYS A 166 -28.58 9.61 28.43
N GLN A 167 -27.78 10.66 28.26
CA GLN A 167 -27.96 11.64 27.20
C GLN A 167 -27.72 11.02 25.81
N ASN A 168 -26.69 10.19 25.67
CA ASN A 168 -26.39 9.47 24.44
C ASN A 168 -27.50 8.50 24.06
N GLU A 169 -27.98 7.69 25.01
CA GLU A 169 -29.09 6.75 24.81
C GLU A 169 -30.38 7.46 24.39
N ALA A 170 -30.75 8.54 25.07
CA ALA A 170 -31.93 9.33 24.74
C ALA A 170 -31.82 9.95 23.34
N ARG A 171 -30.64 10.46 22.98
CA ARG A 171 -30.37 11.04 21.66
C ARG A 171 -30.41 9.98 20.56
N GLN A 172 -29.79 8.82 20.76
CA GLN A 172 -29.84 7.70 19.81
C GLN A 172 -31.29 7.24 19.58
N ALA A 173 -32.07 7.06 20.65
CA ALA A 173 -33.47 6.67 20.55
C ALA A 173 -34.30 7.71 19.77
N ALA A 174 -34.08 9.00 20.02
CA ALA A 174 -34.75 10.07 19.28
C ALA A 174 -34.40 10.09 17.78
N ILE A 175 -33.13 9.86 17.45
CA ILE A 175 -32.67 9.78 16.05
C ILE A 175 -33.35 8.60 15.33
N VAL A 176 -33.32 7.40 15.93
CA VAL A 176 -33.88 6.19 15.32
C VAL A 176 -35.41 6.28 15.20
N ALA A 177 -36.10 6.88 16.18
CA ALA A 177 -37.55 7.05 16.14
C ALA A 177 -38.03 7.99 15.00
N SER A 178 -37.16 8.83 14.45
CA SER A 178 -37.49 9.75 13.36
C SER A 178 -37.49 9.10 11.97
N LEU A 179 -37.04 7.86 11.84
CA LEU A 179 -36.90 7.18 10.56
C LEU A 179 -38.22 6.64 10.02
N PRO A 180 -38.57 6.93 8.76
CA PRO A 180 -39.67 6.25 8.10
C PRO A 180 -39.31 4.77 7.83
N PRO A 181 -40.28 3.84 7.89
CA PRO A 181 -40.03 2.46 7.52
C PRO A 181 -39.61 2.35 6.05
N SER A 182 -38.40 1.82 5.80
CA SER A 182 -37.91 1.55 4.45
C SER A 182 -38.39 0.19 3.94
N ARG A 183 -38.81 0.13 2.67
CA ARG A 183 -39.19 -1.14 2.00
C ARG A 183 -38.00 -1.91 1.44
N LYS A 184 -36.87 -1.23 1.17
CA LYS A 184 -35.63 -1.84 0.67
C LYS A 184 -34.44 -1.02 1.19
N PRO A 185 -33.58 -1.57 2.05
CA PRO A 185 -32.45 -0.84 2.59
C PRO A 185 -31.40 -0.58 1.48
N PRO A 186 -30.92 0.66 1.27
CA PRO A 186 -29.86 0.94 0.32
C PRO A 186 -28.55 0.30 0.79
N MET A 187 -27.75 -0.21 -0.16
CA MET A 187 -26.41 -0.73 0.11
C MET A 187 -25.42 0.43 0.30
N VAL A 188 -24.86 0.57 1.51
CA VAL A 188 -24.00 1.69 1.90
C VAL A 188 -22.58 1.23 2.14
N TYR A 189 -21.64 1.87 1.47
CA TYR A 189 -20.21 1.68 1.70
C TYR A 189 -19.68 2.89 2.46
N ILE A 190 -19.21 2.70 3.68
CA ILE A 190 -18.37 3.70 4.34
C ILE A 190 -16.92 3.24 4.14
N VAL A 191 -16.17 4.02 3.38
CA VAL A 191 -14.83 3.69 2.89
C VAL A 191 -13.78 4.36 3.76
N GLU A 192 -12.98 3.57 4.46
CA GLU A 192 -11.85 4.03 5.28
C GLU A 192 -10.54 4.07 4.48
N TRP A 193 -10.48 3.31 3.38
CA TRP A 193 -9.31 3.20 2.51
C TRP A 193 -9.70 2.77 1.10
N LEU A 194 -9.05 3.31 0.06
CA LEU A 194 -9.41 3.04 -1.33
C LEU A 194 -8.65 1.86 -1.97
N ALA A 195 -7.38 1.65 -1.60
CA ALA A 195 -6.53 0.61 -2.18
C ALA A 195 -5.52 0.04 -1.15
N PRO A 196 -5.67 -1.23 -0.70
CA PRO A 196 -6.82 -2.10 -0.94
C PRO A 196 -8.10 -1.52 -0.30
N LEU A 197 -9.28 -1.88 -0.80
CA LEU A 197 -10.53 -1.29 -0.33
C LEU A 197 -10.78 -1.71 1.13
N PHE A 198 -10.94 -0.75 2.03
CA PHE A 198 -11.45 -1.00 3.38
C PHE A 198 -12.84 -0.38 3.52
N VAL A 199 -13.83 -1.24 3.75
CA VAL A 199 -15.18 -0.83 4.13
C VAL A 199 -15.34 -1.05 5.63
N VAL A 200 -15.91 -0.08 6.33
CA VAL A 200 -16.05 -0.12 7.80
C VAL A 200 -16.72 -1.41 8.28
N LYS A 201 -16.37 -1.81 9.51
CA LYS A 201 -17.04 -2.84 10.31
C LYS A 201 -17.41 -2.28 11.69
N GLY A 202 -18.05 -3.08 12.53
CA GLY A 202 -18.34 -2.70 13.93
C GLY A 202 -19.38 -1.57 14.03
N TRP A 203 -19.09 -0.56 14.85
CA TRP A 203 -20.03 0.53 15.17
C TRP A 203 -20.55 1.27 13.93
N ALA A 204 -19.74 1.49 12.90
CA ALA A 204 -20.19 2.21 11.72
C ALA A 204 -21.18 1.36 10.89
N ALA A 205 -21.01 0.04 10.86
CA ALA A 205 -21.98 -0.88 10.27
C ALA A 205 -23.28 -0.93 11.10
N GLU A 206 -23.18 -0.93 12.44
CA GLU A 206 -24.34 -0.81 13.33
C GLU A 206 -25.11 0.50 13.07
N MET A 207 -24.40 1.62 12.85
CA MET A 207 -25.01 2.91 12.52
C MET A 207 -25.74 2.89 11.17
N VAL A 208 -25.18 2.27 10.14
CA VAL A 208 -25.86 2.10 8.84
C VAL A 208 -27.16 1.32 9.02
N ALA A 209 -27.12 0.22 9.79
CA ALA A 209 -28.31 -0.57 10.07
C ALA A 209 -29.37 0.22 10.85
N LEU A 210 -28.95 0.98 11.88
CA LEU A 210 -29.84 1.88 12.64
C LEU A 210 -30.44 2.99 11.77
N ALA A 211 -29.73 3.44 10.73
CA ALA A 211 -30.21 4.43 9.77
C ALA A 211 -31.10 3.84 8.65
N GLY A 212 -31.36 2.54 8.67
CA GLY A 212 -32.21 1.86 7.68
C GLY A 212 -31.49 1.46 6.39
N GLY A 213 -30.16 1.46 6.39
CA GLY A 213 -29.33 0.95 5.29
C GLY A 213 -28.87 -0.51 5.49
N ALA A 214 -28.19 -1.03 4.48
CA ALA A 214 -27.48 -2.30 4.52
C ALA A 214 -25.98 -2.07 4.26
N VAL A 215 -25.14 -2.96 4.76
CA VAL A 215 -23.70 -3.02 4.47
C VAL A 215 -23.38 -4.29 3.68
N PRO A 216 -22.27 -4.34 2.92
CA PRO A 216 -21.89 -5.53 2.18
C PRO A 216 -21.70 -6.74 3.11
N SER A 217 -21.94 -7.94 2.57
CA SER A 217 -21.81 -9.20 3.34
C SER A 217 -20.38 -9.45 3.83
N GLN A 218 -19.40 -8.91 3.11
CA GLN A 218 -18.00 -8.85 3.53
C GLN A 218 -17.61 -7.38 3.80
N GLY A 219 -16.99 -7.13 4.97
CA GLY A 219 -16.42 -5.82 5.32
C GLY A 219 -14.95 -5.93 5.77
N GLY A 220 -14.35 -4.82 6.20
CA GLY A 220 -12.93 -4.75 6.53
C GLY A 220 -12.08 -4.69 5.26
N LYS A 221 -10.90 -5.33 5.26
CA LYS A 221 -10.03 -5.40 4.08
C LYS A 221 -10.66 -6.24 2.98
N ILE A 222 -10.94 -5.62 1.84
CA ILE A 222 -11.48 -6.24 0.63
C ILE A 222 -10.38 -6.26 -0.43
N LEU A 223 -10.01 -7.46 -0.86
CA LEU A 223 -8.98 -7.67 -1.88
C LEU A 223 -9.57 -7.60 -3.30
N ASP A 224 -10.80 -8.09 -3.47
CA ASP A 224 -11.52 -8.04 -4.75
C ASP A 224 -12.91 -7.42 -4.56
N PRO A 225 -13.05 -6.09 -4.75
CA PRO A 225 -14.33 -5.40 -4.64
C PRO A 225 -15.38 -5.83 -5.67
N SER A 226 -15.00 -6.52 -6.75
CA SER A 226 -15.95 -6.99 -7.77
C SER A 226 -16.88 -8.10 -7.26
N SER A 227 -16.49 -8.76 -6.15
CA SER A 227 -17.26 -9.80 -5.48
C SER A 227 -18.36 -9.27 -4.54
N LEU A 228 -18.36 -7.95 -4.26
CA LEU A 228 -19.29 -7.35 -3.31
C LEU A 228 -20.61 -6.91 -3.95
N GLU A 229 -21.65 -6.77 -3.12
CA GLU A 229 -22.92 -6.21 -3.53
C GLU A 229 -22.76 -4.74 -3.99
N PRO A 230 -23.34 -4.33 -5.13
CA PRO A 230 -23.15 -2.99 -5.68
C PRO A 230 -23.66 -1.91 -4.72
N ALA A 231 -22.84 -0.87 -4.49
CA ALA A 231 -23.16 0.22 -3.58
C ALA A 231 -24.21 1.18 -4.17
N ASP A 232 -25.28 1.46 -3.41
CA ASP A 232 -26.28 2.49 -3.71
C ASP A 232 -25.85 3.88 -3.20
N VAL A 233 -25.06 3.90 -2.11
CA VAL A 233 -24.48 5.11 -1.49
C VAL A 233 -23.04 4.82 -1.08
N ILE A 234 -22.12 5.74 -1.38
CA ILE A 234 -20.73 5.68 -0.91
C ILE A 234 -20.44 6.89 -0.02
N VAL A 235 -19.94 6.64 1.18
CA VAL A 235 -19.42 7.64 2.10
C VAL A 235 -17.91 7.44 2.23
N VAL A 236 -17.12 8.40 1.80
CA VAL A 236 -15.66 8.38 1.87
C VAL A 236 -15.22 9.03 3.17
N ALA A 237 -14.77 8.21 4.11
CA ALA A 237 -14.31 8.60 5.44
C ALA A 237 -12.88 8.10 5.66
N LEU A 238 -11.94 8.55 4.82
CA LEU A 238 -10.56 8.08 4.82
C LEU A 238 -9.89 8.36 6.16
N CYS A 239 -9.40 7.30 6.81
CA CYS A 239 -8.84 7.41 8.15
C CYS A 239 -7.62 8.33 8.16
N GLY A 240 -7.59 9.28 9.10
CA GLY A 240 -6.50 10.25 9.26
C GLY A 240 -6.49 11.41 8.25
N LEU A 241 -7.43 11.47 7.30
CA LEU A 241 -7.53 12.56 6.33
C LEU A 241 -8.75 13.43 6.61
N ASP A 242 -8.56 14.74 6.57
CA ASP A 242 -9.68 15.68 6.52
C ASP A 242 -10.41 15.58 5.17
N ARG A 243 -11.60 16.19 5.10
CA ARG A 243 -12.47 16.13 3.92
C ARG A 243 -11.80 16.70 2.67
N ASP A 244 -11.05 17.79 2.80
CA ASP A 244 -10.47 18.50 1.66
C ASP A 244 -9.27 17.70 1.09
N VAL A 245 -8.48 17.06 1.95
CA VAL A 245 -7.41 16.14 1.57
C VAL A 245 -7.98 14.85 0.97
N ALA A 246 -9.01 14.26 1.57
CA ALA A 246 -9.67 13.07 1.03
C ALA A 246 -10.25 13.31 -0.37
N LYS A 247 -10.82 14.49 -0.61
CA LYS A 247 -11.29 14.90 -1.94
C LYS A 247 -10.15 15.01 -2.94
N LYS A 248 -9.02 15.62 -2.55
CA LYS A 248 -7.82 15.69 -3.42
C LYS A 248 -7.27 14.30 -3.75
N GLU A 249 -7.23 13.38 -2.78
CA GLU A 249 -6.82 11.99 -3.02
C GLU A 249 -7.70 11.33 -4.10
N LEU A 250 -9.02 11.48 -4.00
CA LEU A 250 -9.97 10.96 -4.99
C LEU A 250 -9.79 11.56 -6.40
N GLN A 251 -9.33 12.82 -6.50
CA GLN A 251 -9.08 13.51 -7.76
C GLN A 251 -7.69 13.21 -8.34
N SER A 252 -6.74 12.84 -7.50
CA SER A 252 -5.33 12.67 -7.87
C SER A 252 -5.03 11.37 -8.62
N LYS A 253 -5.92 10.37 -8.53
CA LYS A 253 -5.70 9.01 -9.05
C LYS A 253 -6.90 8.53 -9.86
N PRO A 254 -6.68 7.66 -10.87
CA PRO A 254 -7.78 6.99 -11.54
C PRO A 254 -8.57 6.15 -10.54
N LEU A 255 -9.89 6.30 -10.54
CA LEU A 255 -10.77 5.53 -9.66
C LEU A 255 -10.95 4.10 -10.20
N PRO A 256 -11.03 3.09 -9.32
CA PRO A 256 -11.07 1.69 -9.73
C PRO A 256 -12.37 1.34 -10.46
N ALA A 257 -12.34 0.30 -11.31
CA ALA A 257 -13.48 -0.07 -12.16
C ALA A 257 -14.78 -0.33 -11.36
N TRP A 258 -14.69 -1.00 -10.20
CA TRP A 258 -15.85 -1.27 -9.34
C TRP A 258 -16.56 0.02 -8.90
N TRP A 259 -15.78 1.08 -8.62
CA TRP A 259 -16.28 2.38 -8.20
C TRP A 259 -17.07 3.02 -9.33
N LEU A 260 -16.46 3.11 -10.51
CA LEU A 260 -17.07 3.71 -11.70
C LEU A 260 -18.35 2.99 -12.13
N SER A 261 -18.42 1.66 -11.95
CA SER A 261 -19.61 0.86 -12.25
C SER A 261 -20.72 0.91 -11.20
N SER A 262 -20.46 1.50 -10.02
CA SER A 262 -21.41 1.45 -8.90
C SER A 262 -22.65 2.33 -9.12
N PRO A 263 -23.85 1.88 -8.68
CA PRO A 263 -25.06 2.70 -8.70
C PRO A 263 -24.91 4.04 -7.98
N ALA A 264 -24.12 4.06 -6.91
CA ALA A 264 -23.80 5.26 -6.14
C ALA A 264 -23.15 6.34 -7.02
N VAL A 265 -22.12 5.98 -7.79
CA VAL A 265 -21.41 6.92 -8.67
C VAL A 265 -22.30 7.37 -9.82
N GLN A 266 -23.04 6.45 -10.44
CA GLN A 266 -23.96 6.77 -11.54
C GLN A 266 -25.08 7.72 -11.12
N SER A 267 -25.49 7.65 -9.85
CA SER A 267 -26.56 8.49 -9.28
C SER A 267 -26.04 9.71 -8.51
N ASN A 268 -24.72 9.99 -8.57
CA ASN A 268 -24.05 11.04 -7.80
C ASN A 268 -24.26 10.95 -6.28
N ASN A 269 -24.46 9.74 -5.74
CA ASN A 269 -24.63 9.45 -4.31
C ASN A 269 -23.29 9.09 -3.64
N VAL A 270 -22.27 9.90 -3.92
CA VAL A 270 -20.95 9.80 -3.28
C VAL A 270 -20.74 11.02 -2.40
N PHE A 271 -20.39 10.79 -1.14
CA PHE A 271 -20.22 11.84 -0.14
C PHE A 271 -18.87 11.70 0.53
N VAL A 272 -18.08 12.77 0.56
CA VAL A 272 -16.80 12.82 1.26
C VAL A 272 -17.03 13.52 2.59
N VAL A 273 -16.51 12.94 3.66
CA VAL A 273 -16.60 13.48 5.03
C VAL A 273 -15.21 13.65 5.60
N ASP A 274 -15.10 14.35 6.73
CA ASP A 274 -13.84 14.40 7.49
C ASP A 274 -13.60 13.03 8.15
N GLY A 275 -12.72 12.21 7.57
CA GLY A 275 -12.40 10.88 8.10
C GLY A 275 -11.41 10.89 9.28
N ASN A 276 -10.77 12.03 9.57
CA ASN A 276 -10.03 12.19 10.82
C ASN A 276 -11.00 12.25 12.01
N GLN A 277 -12.19 12.84 11.83
CA GLN A 277 -13.14 13.05 12.94
C GLN A 277 -14.40 12.19 12.88
N MET A 278 -15.02 12.05 11.72
CA MET A 278 -16.33 11.42 11.55
C MET A 278 -16.17 9.94 11.23
N PHE A 279 -17.03 9.10 11.81
CA PHE A 279 -17.04 7.63 11.72
C PHE A 279 -15.85 6.90 12.38
N ASN A 280 -14.66 7.48 12.41
CA ASN A 280 -13.44 6.80 12.86
C ASN A 280 -13.10 7.06 14.35
N ARG A 281 -13.77 8.01 15.00
CA ARG A 281 -13.64 8.27 16.45
C ARG A 281 -14.85 7.74 17.22
N PRO A 282 -14.70 6.69 18.05
CA PRO A 282 -15.81 6.11 18.81
C PRO A 282 -16.23 6.98 20.00
N THR A 283 -16.97 8.06 19.74
CA THR A 283 -17.40 9.05 20.74
C THR A 283 -18.89 9.39 20.56
N ASN A 284 -19.42 10.25 21.42
CA ASN A 284 -20.80 10.76 21.30
C ASN A 284 -21.05 11.53 19.99
N ARG A 285 -20.00 11.97 19.27
CA ARG A 285 -20.10 12.56 17.94
C ARG A 285 -20.51 11.57 16.86
N LEU A 286 -20.40 10.26 17.12
CA LEU A 286 -21.02 9.25 16.25
C LEU A 286 -22.54 9.45 16.12
N LEU A 287 -23.18 10.09 17.10
CA LEU A 287 -24.61 10.45 17.01
C LEU A 287 -24.87 11.60 16.02
N ASP A 288 -23.89 12.47 15.78
CA ASP A 288 -23.97 13.48 14.70
C ASP A 288 -23.93 12.79 13.34
N ALA A 289 -22.99 11.85 13.18
CA ALA A 289 -22.87 11.02 11.97
C ALA A 289 -24.10 10.12 11.75
N LEU A 290 -24.66 9.55 12.82
CA LEU A 290 -25.88 8.74 12.75
C LEU A 290 -27.07 9.60 12.30
N LEU A 291 -27.26 10.79 12.89
CA LEU A 291 -28.30 11.71 12.47
C LEU A 291 -28.14 12.13 11.00
N TRP A 292 -26.91 12.36 10.56
CA TRP A 292 -26.66 12.65 9.14
C TRP A 292 -27.01 11.46 8.24
N LEU A 293 -26.65 10.23 8.63
CA LEU A 293 -27.05 9.02 7.90
C LEU A 293 -28.58 8.87 7.82
N THR A 294 -29.32 9.16 8.90
CA THR A 294 -30.79 9.05 8.87
C THR A 294 -31.45 10.07 7.94
N GLN A 295 -30.79 11.20 7.68
CA GLN A 295 -31.22 12.19 6.70
C GLN A 295 -30.80 11.81 5.28
N LEU A 296 -29.59 11.24 5.13
CA LEU A 296 -29.01 10.88 3.84
C LEU A 296 -29.72 9.69 3.18
N LEU A 297 -29.84 8.57 3.87
CA LEU A 297 -30.22 7.30 3.27
C LEU A 297 -31.64 7.27 2.66
N PRO A 298 -32.65 7.95 3.23
CA PRO A 298 -33.99 7.98 2.63
C PRO A 298 -34.06 8.75 1.31
N ALA A 299 -33.25 9.79 1.14
CA ALA A 299 -33.26 10.64 -0.05
C ALA A 299 -31.87 11.21 -0.38
N PRO A 300 -30.91 10.38 -0.83
CA PRO A 300 -29.53 10.82 -1.07
C PRO A 300 -29.43 11.97 -2.10
N ALA A 301 -30.31 11.99 -3.09
CA ALA A 301 -30.36 13.06 -4.09
C ALA A 301 -30.83 14.42 -3.53
N ALA A 302 -31.58 14.44 -2.41
CA ALA A 302 -32.15 15.65 -1.83
C ALA A 302 -31.34 16.21 -0.63
N ILE A 303 -30.31 15.52 -0.16
CA ILE A 303 -29.58 15.87 1.08
C ILE A 303 -29.01 17.31 1.09
N GLU A 304 -28.69 17.88 -0.07
CA GLU A 304 -28.21 19.27 -0.19
C GLU A 304 -29.26 20.32 0.20
N THR A 305 -30.54 19.93 0.18
CA THR A 305 -31.65 20.80 0.59
C THR A 305 -31.99 20.66 2.08
N ILE A 306 -31.41 19.68 2.77
CA ILE A 306 -31.61 19.43 4.18
C ILE A 306 -30.56 20.23 4.96
N ALA A 307 -31.01 21.12 5.84
CA ALA A 307 -30.11 21.83 6.74
C ALA A 307 -29.46 20.84 7.72
N THR A 308 -28.12 20.72 7.65
CA THR A 308 -27.32 19.88 8.53
C THR A 308 -25.99 20.54 8.80
N ASP A 309 -25.54 20.51 10.06
CA ASP A 309 -24.23 21.04 10.49
C ASP A 309 -23.11 19.99 10.33
N PHE A 310 -23.44 18.80 9.80
CA PHE A 310 -22.48 17.73 9.61
C PHE A 310 -21.52 18.05 8.46
N PRO A 311 -20.18 17.92 8.63
CA PRO A 311 -19.22 18.30 7.61
C PRO A 311 -19.11 17.24 6.52
N TYR A 312 -19.90 17.41 5.46
CA TYR A 312 -19.83 16.58 4.25
C TYR A 312 -19.65 17.44 3.00
N GLU A 313 -19.31 16.79 1.89
CA GLU A 313 -19.38 17.35 0.55
C GLU A 313 -19.82 16.24 -0.42
N ARG A 314 -20.73 16.55 -1.36
CA ARG A 314 -21.04 15.60 -2.44
C ARG A 314 -19.86 15.56 -3.41
N TYR A 315 -19.29 14.39 -3.62
CA TYR A 315 -18.27 14.20 -4.63
C TYR A 315 -18.94 13.92 -5.97
N LEU A 316 -18.88 14.92 -6.84
CA LEU A 316 -19.24 14.75 -8.23
C LEU A 316 -18.01 14.21 -8.94
N HIS A 317 -18.10 12.97 -9.42
CA HIS A 317 -17.11 12.49 -10.35
C HIS A 317 -17.28 13.30 -11.64
N GLU A 318 -16.41 14.30 -11.84
CA GLU A 318 -16.29 14.99 -13.11
C GLU A 318 -15.80 13.98 -14.14
N VAL A 319 -16.75 13.31 -14.80
CA VAL A 319 -16.46 12.62 -16.05
C VAL A 319 -15.91 13.71 -16.97
N PRO A 320 -14.66 13.63 -17.45
CA PRO A 320 -14.18 14.56 -18.45
C PRO A 320 -15.18 14.56 -19.60
N THR A 321 -15.80 15.71 -19.83
CA THR A 321 -16.94 15.95 -20.73
C THR A 321 -16.89 15.06 -21.98
N THR A 322 -17.70 14.00 -21.96
CA THR A 322 -18.53 13.32 -23.00
C THR A 322 -18.20 13.40 -24.50
N SER A 323 -17.03 13.86 -24.93
CA SER A 323 -16.52 13.62 -26.29
C SER A 323 -15.30 12.71 -26.28
N VAL A 324 -14.44 12.80 -25.25
CA VAL A 324 -13.22 12.00 -25.15
C VAL A 324 -13.51 10.61 -24.56
N SER A 325 -14.41 10.47 -23.58
CA SER A 325 -14.69 9.16 -22.95
C SER A 325 -15.46 8.19 -23.86
N ALA A 326 -16.43 8.67 -24.64
CA ALA A 326 -17.15 7.85 -25.62
C ALA A 326 -16.24 7.44 -26.78
N VAL A 327 -15.37 8.35 -27.22
CA VAL A 327 -14.36 8.07 -28.24
C VAL A 327 -13.31 7.09 -27.73
N GLN A 328 -12.84 7.24 -26.50
CA GLN A 328 -11.90 6.30 -25.87
C GLN A 328 -12.56 4.94 -25.67
N ALA A 329 -13.81 4.87 -25.20
CA ALA A 329 -14.57 3.63 -25.09
C ALA A 329 -14.78 2.95 -26.46
N ALA A 330 -15.01 3.73 -27.52
CA ALA A 330 -15.08 3.21 -28.89
C ALA A 330 -13.72 2.70 -29.38
N ILE A 331 -12.64 3.42 -29.08
CA ILE A 331 -11.26 2.98 -29.35
C ILE A 331 -10.96 1.66 -28.65
N ASP A 332 -11.30 1.55 -27.37
CA ASP A 332 -11.04 0.36 -26.55
C ASP A 332 -11.88 -0.83 -27.03
N ALA A 333 -13.15 -0.60 -27.37
CA ALA A 333 -14.02 -1.63 -27.93
C ALA A 333 -13.53 -2.13 -29.30
N ALA A 334 -13.12 -1.22 -30.20
CA ALA A 334 -12.58 -1.57 -31.51
C ALA A 334 -11.24 -2.32 -31.40
N HIS A 335 -10.37 -1.87 -30.49
CA HIS A 335 -9.10 -2.55 -30.19
C HIS A 335 -9.32 -3.94 -29.59
N ALA A 336 -10.24 -4.09 -28.63
CA ALA A 336 -10.57 -5.38 -28.02
C ALA A 336 -11.14 -6.37 -29.03
N ALA A 337 -12.06 -5.92 -29.90
CA ALA A 337 -12.62 -6.73 -30.98
C ALA A 337 -11.54 -7.20 -31.96
N ALA A 338 -10.65 -6.30 -32.39
CA ALA A 338 -9.55 -6.63 -33.28
C ALA A 338 -8.51 -7.57 -32.64
N CYS A 339 -8.23 -7.43 -31.33
CA CYS A 339 -7.39 -8.38 -30.60
C CYS A 339 -8.04 -9.77 -30.53
N ALA A 340 -9.33 -9.85 -30.24
CA ALA A 340 -10.07 -11.12 -30.20
C ALA A 340 -10.09 -11.81 -31.57
N ALA A 341 -10.20 -11.03 -32.65
CA ALA A 341 -10.14 -11.50 -34.03
C ALA A 341 -8.70 -11.78 -34.53
N ARG A 342 -7.66 -11.50 -33.73
CA ARG A 342 -6.24 -11.60 -34.11
C ARG A 342 -5.87 -10.77 -35.34
N GLU A 343 -6.43 -9.58 -35.44
CA GLU A 343 -6.14 -8.63 -36.49
C GLU A 343 -4.92 -7.78 -36.16
N ALA A 344 -4.13 -7.44 -37.19
CA ALA A 344 -2.91 -6.65 -36.98
C ALA A 344 -3.19 -5.19 -36.60
N ARG A 345 -4.29 -4.64 -37.12
CA ARG A 345 -4.69 -3.24 -36.94
C ARG A 345 -6.21 -3.14 -36.84
N TYR A 346 -6.68 -2.07 -36.22
CA TYR A 346 -8.06 -1.59 -36.31
C TYR A 346 -8.04 -0.12 -36.75
N ASP A 347 -9.15 0.36 -37.31
CA ASP A 347 -9.30 1.77 -37.64
C ASP A 347 -9.75 2.54 -36.38
N ASP A 348 -8.94 3.51 -35.96
CA ASP A 348 -9.21 4.34 -34.79
C ASP A 348 -10.50 5.14 -34.99
N PRO A 349 -11.57 4.91 -34.20
CA PRO A 349 -12.86 5.58 -34.37
C PRO A 349 -12.80 7.11 -34.27
N ALA A 350 -11.75 7.65 -33.63
CA ALA A 350 -11.55 9.09 -33.49
C ALA A 350 -10.88 9.73 -34.70
N THR A 351 -9.89 9.03 -35.28
CA THR A 351 -8.95 9.63 -36.25
C THR A 351 -9.01 8.99 -37.63
N GLY A 352 -9.62 7.82 -37.76
CA GLY A 352 -9.63 7.01 -38.98
C GLY A 352 -8.28 6.38 -39.34
N TYR A 353 -7.25 6.52 -38.49
CA TYR A 353 -5.95 5.91 -38.73
C TYR A 353 -5.93 4.43 -38.34
N GLY A 354 -5.23 3.61 -39.12
CA GLY A 354 -4.98 2.22 -38.77
C GLY A 354 -3.97 2.10 -37.61
N VAL A 355 -4.44 1.69 -36.43
CA VAL A 355 -3.64 1.54 -35.20
C VAL A 355 -3.32 0.07 -34.96
N PHE A 356 -2.06 -0.25 -34.67
CA PHE A 356 -1.64 -1.63 -34.35
C PHE A 356 -2.25 -2.13 -33.04
N THR A 357 -2.74 -3.37 -33.06
CA THR A 357 -3.30 -4.03 -31.88
C THR A 357 -2.20 -4.48 -30.92
N ALA A 358 -2.52 -4.51 -29.63
CA ALA A 358 -1.65 -5.06 -28.58
C ALA A 358 -1.25 -6.52 -28.88
N TRP A 359 -2.19 -7.33 -29.38
CA TRP A 359 -1.92 -8.71 -29.80
C TRP A 359 -0.82 -8.78 -30.87
N TYR A 360 -0.94 -8.01 -31.95
CA TYR A 360 0.06 -7.98 -33.01
C TYR A 360 1.41 -7.46 -32.54
N LEU A 361 1.42 -6.44 -31.68
CA LEU A 361 2.64 -5.90 -31.10
C LEU A 361 3.31 -6.94 -30.18
N ALA A 362 2.54 -7.72 -29.41
CA ALA A 362 3.05 -8.77 -28.53
C ALA A 362 3.71 -9.92 -29.32
N GLU A 363 3.11 -10.35 -30.44
CA GLU A 363 3.66 -11.39 -31.33
C GLU A 363 5.04 -11.03 -31.90
N ARG A 364 5.32 -9.73 -32.06
CA ARG A 364 6.64 -9.26 -32.53
C ARG A 364 7.74 -9.51 -31.50
N GLN A 365 7.40 -9.54 -30.22
CA GLN A 365 8.33 -9.76 -29.09
C GLN A 365 9.43 -8.68 -29.05
N VAL A 366 9.10 -7.44 -29.43
CA VAL A 366 10.02 -6.31 -29.44
C VAL A 366 9.27 -4.98 -29.32
N CYS A 367 9.71 -4.12 -28.41
CA CYS A 367 9.32 -2.71 -28.39
C CYS A 367 10.20 -1.92 -29.38
N CYS A 368 9.61 -1.30 -30.39
CA CYS A 368 10.38 -0.59 -31.42
C CYS A 368 10.78 0.85 -31.05
N GLY A 369 10.33 1.37 -29.90
CA GLY A 369 10.57 2.76 -29.51
C GLY A 369 9.65 3.80 -30.16
N ASN A 370 8.65 3.38 -30.95
CA ASN A 370 7.76 4.28 -31.70
C ASN A 370 6.48 4.70 -30.95
N ARG A 371 6.46 4.62 -29.61
CA ARG A 371 5.33 5.05 -28.75
C ARG A 371 3.94 4.60 -29.25
N CYS A 372 3.80 3.32 -29.62
CA CYS A 372 2.53 2.78 -30.11
C CYS A 372 1.42 2.91 -29.06
N ARG A 373 0.20 3.29 -29.47
CA ARG A 373 -0.97 3.50 -28.58
C ARG A 373 -1.22 2.32 -27.64
N HIS A 374 -1.14 1.09 -28.16
CA HIS A 374 -1.41 -0.14 -27.41
C HIS A 374 -0.15 -0.98 -27.18
N CYS A 375 0.98 -0.34 -26.86
CA CYS A 375 2.23 -1.04 -26.62
C CYS A 375 2.10 -1.96 -25.39
N PRO A 376 2.18 -3.30 -25.55
CA PRO A 376 2.06 -4.23 -24.43
C PRO A 376 3.30 -4.23 -23.53
N TYR A 377 4.39 -3.61 -23.98
CA TYR A 377 5.67 -3.56 -23.28
C TYR A 377 5.82 -2.29 -22.43
N GLY A 378 4.73 -1.58 -22.10
CA GLY A 378 4.78 -0.35 -21.32
C GLY A 378 5.77 0.71 -21.83
N HIS A 379 5.93 0.81 -23.16
CA HIS A 379 6.90 1.69 -23.84
C HIS A 379 8.35 1.58 -23.36
N VAL A 380 8.81 0.42 -22.90
CA VAL A 380 10.16 0.21 -22.33
C VAL A 380 11.35 0.60 -23.24
N ASN A 381 11.15 0.77 -24.56
CA ASN A 381 12.20 1.22 -25.48
C ASN A 381 12.00 2.66 -25.98
N VAL A 382 11.00 3.38 -25.47
CA VAL A 382 10.83 4.81 -25.73
C VAL A 382 11.63 5.58 -24.67
N PRO A 383 12.51 6.53 -25.06
CA PRO A 383 13.25 7.33 -24.09
C PRO A 383 12.32 8.07 -23.13
N ILE A 384 12.72 8.16 -21.86
CA ILE A 384 11.88 8.71 -20.78
C ILE A 384 11.51 10.16 -21.06
N GLU A 385 12.43 10.95 -21.59
CA GLU A 385 12.22 12.34 -21.99
C GLU A 385 11.15 12.51 -23.10
N ASN A 386 10.85 11.43 -23.85
CA ASN A 386 9.84 11.41 -24.90
C ASN A 386 8.48 10.86 -24.43
N LEU A 387 8.43 10.40 -23.18
CA LEU A 387 7.25 9.89 -22.50
C LEU A 387 6.81 10.95 -21.49
N GLY A 388 5.89 11.83 -21.88
CA GLY A 388 5.12 12.61 -20.89
C GLY A 388 4.21 11.68 -20.07
N ASP A 389 3.14 12.21 -19.49
CA ASP A 389 2.24 11.48 -18.57
C ASP A 389 1.46 10.30 -19.20
N ASN A 390 1.59 10.07 -20.52
CA ASN A 390 0.84 9.08 -21.28
C ASN A 390 1.67 7.82 -21.63
N ALA A 391 2.49 7.33 -20.72
CA ALA A 391 3.18 6.06 -20.90
C ALA A 391 2.21 4.90 -20.69
N ASN A 392 2.28 3.87 -21.53
CA ASN A 392 1.49 2.66 -21.29
C ASN A 392 1.99 1.95 -20.04
N ALA A 393 1.07 1.43 -19.23
CA ALA A 393 1.41 0.54 -18.14
C ALA A 393 1.91 -0.81 -18.67
N LEU A 394 2.86 -1.40 -17.95
CA LEU A 394 3.29 -2.78 -18.18
C LEU A 394 2.46 -3.69 -17.28
N GLU A 395 1.30 -4.14 -17.76
CA GLU A 395 0.31 -4.83 -16.91
C GLU A 395 0.42 -6.37 -16.96
N ALA A 396 1.07 -6.91 -17.98
CA ALA A 396 1.12 -8.34 -18.24
C ALA A 396 2.55 -8.85 -18.46
N SER A 397 2.72 -10.17 -18.36
CA SER A 397 3.97 -10.83 -18.68
C SER A 397 4.34 -10.64 -20.15
N VAL A 398 5.57 -10.20 -20.41
CA VAL A 398 6.06 -9.91 -21.76
C VAL A 398 7.42 -10.54 -22.03
N PHE A 399 7.55 -11.10 -23.22
CA PHE A 399 8.82 -11.61 -23.73
C PHE A 399 9.42 -10.62 -24.73
N LEU A 400 10.67 -10.22 -24.47
CA LEU A 400 11.47 -9.32 -25.29
C LEU A 400 12.63 -10.10 -25.90
N LYS A 401 12.68 -10.13 -27.24
CA LYS A 401 13.82 -10.67 -27.97
C LYS A 401 15.05 -9.78 -27.77
N ALA A 402 16.22 -10.40 -27.84
CA ALA A 402 17.49 -9.70 -27.94
C ALA A 402 17.50 -8.70 -29.14
N PRO A 403 18.08 -7.50 -28.99
CA PRO A 403 18.19 -6.50 -30.06
C PRO A 403 18.89 -7.02 -31.32
N LYS A 404 18.63 -6.37 -32.47
CA LYS A 404 19.39 -6.58 -33.71
C LYS A 404 20.27 -5.37 -34.00
N PRO A 405 21.48 -5.55 -34.57
CA PRO A 405 22.11 -6.82 -34.97
C PRO A 405 22.59 -7.66 -33.77
N LEU A 406 22.71 -8.98 -33.97
CA LEU A 406 23.23 -9.93 -32.98
C LEU A 406 24.74 -9.70 -32.78
N ALA A 407 25.12 -8.64 -32.09
CA ALA A 407 26.49 -8.42 -31.64
C ALA A 407 26.80 -9.33 -30.44
N THR A 408 28.09 -9.53 -30.14
CA THR A 408 28.46 -10.13 -28.84
C THR A 408 28.05 -9.15 -27.76
N GLY A 409 27.22 -9.58 -26.81
CA GLY A 409 26.84 -8.75 -25.66
C GLY A 409 28.05 -8.40 -24.79
N ARG A 410 27.91 -7.48 -23.83
CA ARG A 410 29.04 -7.02 -22.99
C ARG A 410 29.72 -8.12 -22.15
N LEU A 411 29.04 -9.24 -21.92
CA LEU A 411 29.60 -10.42 -21.25
C LEU A 411 30.14 -11.48 -22.22
N GLY A 412 30.27 -11.16 -23.51
CA GLY A 412 30.79 -12.09 -24.53
C GLY A 412 29.83 -13.21 -24.92
N TYR A 413 28.58 -13.18 -24.45
CA TYR A 413 27.56 -14.16 -24.84
C TYR A 413 27.32 -14.12 -26.36
N LYS A 414 27.37 -15.31 -26.97
CA LYS A 414 27.04 -15.55 -28.38
C LYS A 414 25.84 -16.44 -28.46
N ARG A 415 24.75 -15.91 -28.99
CA ARG A 415 23.52 -16.69 -29.22
C ARG A 415 23.80 -17.85 -30.17
N PRO A 416 23.23 -19.05 -29.93
CA PRO A 416 23.30 -20.16 -30.88
C PRO A 416 22.79 -19.74 -32.28
N PRO A 417 23.36 -20.31 -33.35
CA PRO A 417 22.83 -20.11 -34.70
C PRO A 417 21.34 -20.44 -34.80
N ARG A 418 20.65 -19.77 -35.73
CA ARG A 418 19.21 -20.04 -35.94
C ARG A 418 18.97 -21.51 -36.28
N GLY A 419 18.09 -22.15 -35.51
CA GLY A 419 17.70 -23.54 -35.73
C GLY A 419 18.61 -24.58 -35.07
N THR A 420 19.65 -24.16 -34.33
CA THR A 420 20.51 -25.08 -33.57
C THR A 420 20.18 -25.11 -32.08
N THR A 421 19.25 -24.27 -31.61
CA THR A 421 18.83 -24.24 -30.20
C THR A 421 18.05 -25.50 -29.86
N THR A 422 18.59 -26.34 -28.99
CA THR A 422 17.93 -27.54 -28.47
C THR A 422 17.42 -27.34 -27.06
N GLU A 423 18.09 -26.49 -26.28
CA GLU A 423 17.83 -26.32 -24.85
C GLU A 423 17.83 -24.83 -24.47
N VAL A 424 17.02 -24.48 -23.48
CA VAL A 424 16.93 -23.14 -22.91
C VAL A 424 17.39 -23.19 -21.45
N VAL A 425 18.33 -22.32 -21.11
CA VAL A 425 18.78 -22.09 -19.74
C VAL A 425 18.26 -20.72 -19.30
N ILE A 426 17.57 -20.69 -18.16
CA ILE A 426 16.95 -19.47 -17.65
C ILE A 426 17.79 -18.97 -16.49
N VAL A 427 18.19 -17.71 -16.55
CA VAL A 427 18.88 -17.04 -15.44
C VAL A 427 17.89 -16.08 -14.79
N PHE A 428 17.63 -16.28 -13.50
CA PHE A 428 16.84 -15.35 -12.72
C PHE A 428 17.64 -14.06 -12.54
N TRP A 429 17.19 -13.02 -13.23
CA TRP A 429 17.89 -11.76 -13.36
C TRP A 429 17.22 -10.71 -12.48
N SER A 430 17.89 -10.32 -11.41
CA SER A 430 17.41 -9.25 -10.52
C SER A 430 17.82 -7.86 -10.99
N GLY A 431 18.80 -7.78 -11.90
CA GLY A 431 19.45 -6.53 -12.29
C GLY A 431 20.56 -6.07 -11.34
N GLY A 432 20.87 -6.85 -10.30
CA GLY A 432 21.92 -6.56 -9.33
C GLY A 432 23.21 -7.35 -9.52
N LYS A 433 24.18 -7.08 -8.63
CA LYS A 433 25.54 -7.65 -8.69
C LYS A 433 25.59 -9.18 -8.64
N ASP A 434 24.70 -9.81 -7.87
CA ASP A 434 24.71 -11.25 -7.64
C ASP A 434 24.20 -12.01 -8.87
N SER A 435 23.14 -11.48 -9.51
CA SER A 435 22.66 -12.04 -10.79
C SER A 435 23.63 -11.77 -11.94
N LEU A 436 24.40 -10.67 -11.91
CA LEU A 436 25.50 -10.41 -12.85
C LEU A 436 26.61 -11.47 -12.74
N LEU A 437 27.07 -11.78 -11.53
CA LEU A 437 28.06 -12.83 -11.29
C LEU A 437 27.55 -14.20 -11.75
N ALA A 438 26.33 -14.57 -11.35
CA ALA A 438 25.72 -15.85 -11.72
C ALA A 438 25.56 -15.98 -13.25
N LEU A 439 25.14 -14.91 -13.93
CA LEU A 439 25.06 -14.86 -15.38
C LEU A 439 26.44 -15.02 -16.03
N SER A 440 27.47 -14.34 -15.53
CA SER A 440 28.83 -14.46 -16.07
C SER A 440 29.37 -15.88 -15.94
N GLU A 441 29.16 -16.56 -14.81
CA GLU A 441 29.59 -17.96 -14.65
C GLU A 441 28.81 -18.91 -15.56
N THR A 442 27.50 -18.67 -15.71
CA THR A 442 26.65 -19.45 -16.59
C THR A 442 27.13 -19.35 -18.04
N ILE A 443 27.43 -18.14 -18.53
CA ILE A 443 27.91 -17.92 -19.89
C ILE A 443 29.21 -18.71 -20.16
N ARG A 444 30.13 -18.80 -19.18
CA ARG A 444 31.37 -19.57 -19.32
C ARG A 444 31.13 -21.08 -19.40
N GLY A 445 30.08 -21.58 -18.76
CA GLY A 445 29.73 -23.00 -18.69
C GLY A 445 28.75 -23.50 -19.77
N LEU A 446 28.22 -22.60 -20.61
CA LEU A 446 27.22 -22.95 -21.63
C LEU A 446 27.74 -23.98 -22.64
N GLN A 447 26.90 -24.96 -22.94
CA GLN A 447 27.16 -25.95 -23.97
C GLN A 447 26.63 -25.49 -25.34
N PRO A 448 27.21 -25.97 -26.47
CA PRO A 448 26.68 -25.70 -27.79
C PRO A 448 25.19 -26.10 -27.90
N GLY A 449 24.38 -25.20 -28.46
CA GLY A 449 22.92 -25.43 -28.61
C GLY A 449 22.07 -24.95 -27.43
N GLN A 450 22.69 -24.46 -26.34
CA GLN A 450 21.99 -23.84 -25.22
C GLN A 450 21.78 -22.33 -25.45
N GLU A 451 20.53 -21.89 -25.40
CA GLU A 451 20.17 -20.47 -25.48
C GLU A 451 19.82 -19.92 -24.10
N LEU A 452 20.33 -18.73 -23.76
CA LEU A 452 20.05 -18.07 -22.50
C LEU A 452 18.81 -17.18 -22.61
N VAL A 453 18.01 -17.19 -21.55
CA VAL A 453 16.92 -16.23 -21.33
C VAL A 453 17.03 -15.66 -19.93
N LEU A 454 16.95 -14.35 -19.80
CA LEU A 454 16.80 -13.69 -18.50
C LEU A 454 15.34 -13.75 -18.10
N LEU A 455 15.05 -14.08 -16.86
CA LEU A 455 13.71 -13.99 -16.29
C LEU A 455 13.72 -13.06 -15.09
N THR A 456 12.82 -12.08 -15.10
CA THR A 456 12.64 -11.14 -13.99
C THR A 456 11.16 -11.01 -13.69
N THR A 457 10.80 -11.15 -12.42
CA THR A 457 9.43 -10.87 -11.95
C THR A 457 9.30 -9.41 -11.57
N PHE A 458 8.17 -8.79 -11.89
CA PHE A 458 7.86 -7.43 -11.49
C PHE A 458 6.41 -7.32 -11.00
N ASN A 459 6.13 -6.34 -10.14
CA ASN A 459 4.77 -6.03 -9.72
C ASN A 459 4.14 -5.05 -10.73
N PRO A 460 3.08 -5.44 -11.47
CA PRO A 460 2.38 -4.54 -12.39
C PRO A 460 1.67 -3.39 -11.68
N ASP A 461 1.28 -3.55 -10.42
CA ASP A 461 0.52 -2.53 -9.66
C ASP A 461 1.39 -1.30 -9.35
N GLY A 462 2.67 -1.53 -9.03
CA GLY A 462 3.65 -0.48 -8.71
C GLY A 462 4.72 -0.25 -9.78
N ALA A 463 4.65 -0.96 -10.91
CA ALA A 463 5.66 -0.97 -11.98
C ALA A 463 7.11 -1.08 -11.44
N VAL A 464 7.34 -1.97 -10.48
CA VAL A 464 8.61 -2.13 -9.75
C VAL A 464 9.05 -3.59 -9.71
N VAL A 465 10.35 -3.85 -9.77
CA VAL A 465 10.96 -5.15 -9.47
C VAL A 465 11.06 -5.26 -7.93
N PRO A 466 10.27 -6.15 -7.29
CA PRO A 466 10.25 -6.26 -5.84
C PRO A 466 11.63 -6.55 -5.26
N VAL A 467 11.85 -6.15 -4.00
CA VAL A 467 13.11 -6.31 -3.26
C VAL A 467 14.25 -5.42 -3.78
N GLN A 468 14.50 -5.41 -5.10
CA GLN A 468 15.54 -4.58 -5.71
C GLN A 468 15.16 -3.10 -5.77
N ASN A 469 13.86 -2.78 -5.70
CA ASN A 469 13.30 -1.42 -5.80
C ASN A 469 13.73 -0.67 -7.06
N ILE A 470 13.76 -1.36 -8.20
CA ILE A 470 14.11 -0.77 -9.51
C ILE A 470 12.98 -0.91 -10.52
N ALA A 471 12.92 0.02 -11.47
CA ALA A 471 11.95 -0.02 -12.55
C ALA A 471 12.23 -1.19 -13.53
N PRO A 472 11.21 -1.88 -14.07
CA PRO A 472 11.37 -2.88 -15.13
C PRO A 472 12.10 -2.36 -16.36
N ARG A 473 12.04 -1.06 -16.64
CA ARG A 473 12.80 -0.41 -17.72
C ARG A 473 14.31 -0.58 -17.54
N THR A 474 14.80 -0.44 -16.31
CA THR A 474 16.22 -0.68 -15.99
C THR A 474 16.64 -2.09 -16.36
N ILE A 475 15.79 -3.09 -16.08
CA ILE A 475 16.02 -4.48 -16.47
C ILE A 475 16.06 -4.65 -17.99
N VAL A 476 15.14 -4.00 -18.71
CA VAL A 476 15.09 -4.03 -20.17
C VAL A 476 16.37 -3.44 -20.76
N ASP A 477 16.86 -2.33 -20.23
CA ASP A 477 18.08 -1.69 -20.70
C ASP A 477 19.32 -2.55 -20.43
N GLN A 478 19.39 -3.18 -19.26
CA GLN A 478 20.43 -4.18 -18.95
C GLN A 478 20.39 -5.35 -19.95
N ALA A 479 19.22 -5.94 -20.19
CA ALA A 479 19.07 -7.07 -21.12
C ALA A 479 19.47 -6.70 -22.56
N LYS A 480 19.16 -5.48 -23.02
CA LYS A 480 19.60 -4.97 -24.33
C LYS A 480 21.13 -4.92 -24.43
N VAL A 481 21.79 -4.36 -23.42
CA VAL A 481 23.25 -4.22 -23.38
C VAL A 481 23.94 -5.58 -23.31
N LEU A 482 23.37 -6.51 -22.56
CA LEU A 482 23.81 -7.89 -22.48
C LEU A 482 23.50 -8.69 -23.76
N ASN A 483 22.62 -8.18 -24.61
CA ASN A 483 22.11 -8.82 -25.82
C ASN A 483 21.52 -10.22 -25.56
N ILE A 484 20.74 -10.35 -24.48
CA ILE A 484 20.07 -11.60 -24.07
C ILE A 484 18.56 -11.38 -24.10
N PRO A 485 17.75 -12.35 -24.59
CA PRO A 485 16.30 -12.28 -24.47
C PRO A 485 15.86 -12.15 -23.00
N LEU A 486 14.79 -11.40 -22.76
CA LEU A 486 14.26 -11.13 -21.43
C LEU A 486 12.78 -11.52 -21.36
N PHE A 487 12.42 -12.27 -20.33
CA PHE A 487 11.06 -12.54 -19.95
C PHE A 487 10.72 -11.76 -18.68
N LEU A 488 9.93 -10.71 -18.82
CA LEU A 488 9.34 -10.00 -17.69
C LEU A 488 8.04 -10.70 -17.31
N VAL A 489 7.96 -11.20 -16.08
CA VAL A 489 6.80 -11.93 -15.57
C VAL A 489 6.05 -11.03 -14.59
N ALA A 490 4.82 -10.68 -14.91
CA ALA A 490 3.96 -9.88 -14.04
C ALA A 490 3.47 -10.75 -12.88
N VAL A 491 3.78 -10.34 -11.64
CA VAL A 491 3.31 -10.98 -10.41
C VAL A 491 2.51 -9.94 -9.62
N PRO A 492 1.18 -9.85 -9.86
CA PRO A 492 0.32 -8.90 -9.15
C PRO A 492 0.32 -9.13 -7.64
N THR A 493 0.05 -8.08 -6.87
CA THR A 493 0.00 -8.15 -5.41
C THR A 493 -1.04 -9.19 -4.94
N GLY A 494 -0.63 -10.10 -4.06
CA GLY A 494 -1.48 -11.19 -3.56
C GLY A 494 -1.50 -12.45 -4.42
N SER A 495 -0.81 -12.46 -5.56
CA SER A 495 -0.65 -13.67 -6.38
C SER A 495 0.42 -14.62 -5.79
N SER A 496 0.25 -15.93 -6.02
CA SER A 496 1.27 -16.91 -5.69
C SER A 496 2.46 -16.80 -6.64
N TYR A 497 3.60 -16.32 -6.14
CA TYR A 497 4.84 -16.22 -6.92
C TYR A 497 5.20 -17.54 -7.61
N ALA A 498 5.11 -18.66 -6.88
CA ALA A 498 5.49 -19.97 -7.40
C ALA A 498 4.59 -20.41 -8.56
N GLU A 499 3.27 -20.23 -8.45
CA GLU A 499 2.32 -20.62 -9.49
C GLU A 499 2.47 -19.76 -10.74
N VAL A 500 2.60 -18.44 -10.57
CA VAL A 500 2.77 -17.49 -11.67
C VAL A 500 4.07 -17.75 -12.44
N VAL A 501 5.18 -17.96 -11.72
CA VAL A 501 6.47 -18.27 -12.36
C VAL A 501 6.42 -19.63 -13.06
N LYS A 502 5.81 -20.66 -12.47
CA LYS A 502 5.63 -21.96 -13.13
C LYS A 502 4.80 -21.87 -14.41
N ALA A 503 3.71 -21.10 -14.38
CA ALA A 503 2.90 -20.83 -15.56
C ALA A 503 3.70 -20.10 -16.65
N ALA A 504 4.49 -19.09 -16.28
CA ALA A 504 5.37 -18.40 -17.22
C ALA A 504 6.40 -19.36 -17.84
N LEU A 505 7.07 -20.17 -17.03
CA LEU A 505 8.05 -21.16 -17.49
C LEU A 505 7.43 -22.17 -18.47
N SER A 506 6.22 -22.66 -18.18
CA SER A 506 5.54 -23.63 -19.06
C SER A 506 5.11 -23.02 -20.40
N GLU A 507 4.79 -21.72 -20.43
CA GLU A 507 4.46 -21.00 -21.68
C GLU A 507 5.68 -20.59 -22.51
N LEU A 508 6.86 -20.45 -21.89
CA LEU A 508 8.03 -19.83 -22.54
C LEU A 508 8.40 -20.49 -23.88
N VAL A 509 8.60 -21.81 -23.87
CA VAL A 509 9.01 -22.55 -25.07
C VAL A 509 7.87 -22.64 -26.08
N PRO A 510 6.65 -23.12 -25.72
CA PRO A 510 5.57 -23.26 -26.70
C PRO A 510 5.16 -21.94 -27.38
N LYS A 511 5.19 -20.83 -26.63
CA LYS A 511 4.64 -19.54 -27.09
C LYS A 511 5.70 -18.62 -27.67
N TYR A 512 6.84 -18.47 -27.00
CA TYR A 512 7.83 -17.44 -27.35
C TYR A 512 9.06 -18.00 -28.06
N MET A 513 9.40 -19.26 -27.79
CA MET A 513 10.57 -19.93 -28.37
C MET A 513 10.21 -21.30 -29.00
N PRO A 514 9.25 -21.37 -29.95
CA PRO A 514 8.73 -22.65 -30.47
C PRO A 514 9.75 -23.48 -31.27
N LYS A 515 10.92 -22.90 -31.56
CA LYS A 515 12.04 -23.59 -32.23
C LYS A 515 13.08 -24.15 -31.24
N ALA A 516 12.95 -23.86 -29.95
CA ALA A 516 13.76 -24.45 -28.90
C ALA A 516 13.09 -25.75 -28.42
N GLY A 517 13.88 -26.71 -27.93
CA GLY A 517 13.35 -28.02 -27.51
C GLY A 517 12.66 -27.97 -26.14
N ARG A 518 13.38 -27.56 -25.09
CA ARG A 518 12.86 -27.53 -23.71
C ARG A 518 13.69 -26.60 -22.81
N ILE A 519 13.13 -26.23 -21.66
CA ILE A 519 13.89 -25.62 -20.56
C ILE A 519 14.63 -26.74 -19.82
N THR A 520 15.91 -26.54 -19.55
CA THR A 520 16.75 -27.55 -18.89
C THR A 520 17.30 -27.13 -17.55
N GLY A 521 17.66 -25.85 -17.42
CA GLY A 521 18.26 -25.30 -16.22
C GLY A 521 17.62 -24.00 -15.78
N LEU A 522 17.42 -23.87 -14.46
CA LEU A 522 17.13 -22.60 -13.80
C LEU A 522 18.35 -22.20 -12.97
N VAL A 523 18.90 -21.03 -13.26
CA VAL A 523 20.07 -20.49 -12.59
C VAL A 523 19.68 -19.34 -11.68
N PHE A 524 20.21 -19.38 -10.46
CA PHE A 524 19.99 -18.39 -9.42
C PHE A 524 21.30 -17.83 -8.87
N GLY A 525 21.28 -16.56 -8.44
CA GLY A 525 22.40 -15.89 -7.80
C GLY A 525 22.49 -16.09 -6.29
N ASP A 526 22.08 -17.25 -5.76
CA ASP A 526 22.12 -17.54 -4.32
C ASP A 526 23.55 -17.69 -3.81
N LEU A 527 23.85 -17.14 -2.63
CA LEU A 527 25.16 -17.19 -2.00
C LEU A 527 25.18 -18.21 -0.85
N HIS A 528 24.38 -18.06 0.21
CA HIS A 528 24.45 -18.97 1.38
C HIS A 528 23.15 -19.20 2.16
N LEU A 529 22.04 -18.51 1.85
CA LEU A 529 20.76 -18.71 2.55
C LEU A 529 20.11 -20.07 2.25
N GLN A 530 20.26 -21.00 3.20
CA GLN A 530 19.89 -22.42 3.05
C GLN A 530 18.38 -22.64 2.90
N ASP A 531 17.58 -21.84 3.59
CA ASP A 531 16.12 -21.84 3.52
C ASP A 531 15.62 -21.43 2.13
N VAL A 532 16.19 -20.36 1.55
CA VAL A 532 15.86 -19.91 0.19
C VAL A 532 16.22 -20.98 -0.85
N LYS A 533 17.41 -21.58 -0.73
CA LYS A 533 17.83 -22.66 -1.62
C LYS A 533 16.91 -23.88 -1.51
N ALA A 534 16.59 -24.31 -0.29
CA ALA A 534 15.70 -25.45 -0.05
C ALA A 534 14.30 -25.20 -0.62
N TRP A 535 13.76 -24.00 -0.41
CA TRP A 535 12.48 -23.59 -0.98
C TRP A 535 12.50 -23.67 -2.51
N ARG A 536 13.55 -23.18 -3.19
CA ARG A 536 13.68 -23.28 -4.65
C ARG A 536 13.75 -24.73 -5.14
N SER A 537 14.55 -25.56 -4.48
CA SER A 537 14.64 -27.00 -4.77
C SER A 537 13.29 -27.71 -4.64
N SER A 538 12.48 -27.36 -3.65
CA SER A 538 11.14 -27.92 -3.50
C SER A 538 10.16 -27.37 -4.52
N THR A 539 10.25 -26.07 -4.84
CA THR A 539 9.29 -25.38 -5.70
C THR A 539 9.49 -25.78 -7.16
N PHE A 540 10.74 -25.86 -7.64
CA PHE A 540 11.08 -26.07 -9.05
C PHE A 540 11.76 -27.42 -9.30
N ALA A 541 11.33 -28.46 -8.57
CA ALA A 541 11.93 -29.79 -8.58
C ALA A 541 11.97 -30.45 -9.97
N GLU A 542 11.15 -29.98 -10.91
CA GLU A 542 11.07 -30.46 -12.30
C GLU A 542 12.21 -29.92 -13.20
N TYR A 543 13.00 -28.95 -12.73
CA TYR A 543 14.12 -28.36 -13.47
C TYR A 543 15.46 -28.64 -12.80
N THR A 544 16.55 -28.61 -13.59
CA THR A 544 17.90 -28.65 -13.01
C THR A 544 18.22 -27.28 -12.43
N LEU A 545 18.37 -27.17 -11.11
CA LEU A 545 18.68 -25.89 -10.47
C LEU A 545 20.20 -25.71 -10.33
N ALA A 546 20.70 -24.53 -10.66
CA ALA A 546 22.10 -24.15 -10.47
C ALA A 546 22.21 -22.87 -9.62
N SER A 547 23.09 -22.89 -8.63
CA SER A 547 23.48 -21.71 -7.84
C SER A 547 25.00 -21.55 -7.94
N PRO A 548 25.55 -20.94 -9.00
CA PRO A 548 26.99 -20.92 -9.28
C PRO A 548 27.83 -20.20 -8.22
N LEU A 549 27.18 -19.43 -7.35
CA LEU A 549 27.82 -18.63 -6.30
C LEU A 549 27.77 -19.28 -4.92
N TRP A 550 27.10 -20.42 -4.81
CA TRP A 550 26.75 -21.04 -3.54
C TRP A 550 27.97 -21.40 -2.70
N ALA A 551 27.97 -20.96 -1.44
CA ALA A 551 29.00 -21.19 -0.43
C ALA A 551 30.43 -20.80 -0.88
N ARG A 552 30.57 -19.91 -1.87
CA ARG A 552 31.86 -19.31 -2.24
C ARG A 552 32.22 -18.20 -1.26
N ASP A 553 33.51 -18.02 -1.02
CA ASP A 553 33.97 -16.99 -0.10
C ASP A 553 33.73 -15.59 -0.68
N MET A 554 33.02 -14.74 0.07
CA MET A 554 32.62 -13.43 -0.43
C MET A 554 33.82 -12.52 -0.71
N ARG A 555 34.81 -12.50 0.19
CA ARG A 555 35.89 -11.50 0.16
C ARG A 555 37.04 -11.90 -0.75
N SER A 556 37.44 -13.16 -0.70
CA SER A 556 38.61 -13.69 -1.44
C SER A 556 38.26 -14.21 -2.84
N ASP A 557 36.98 -14.47 -3.13
CA ASP A 557 36.54 -15.01 -4.42
C ASP A 557 35.49 -14.13 -5.11
N LEU A 558 34.31 -13.92 -4.49
CA LEU A 558 33.20 -13.21 -5.16
C LEU A 558 33.49 -11.73 -5.45
N LEU A 559 34.06 -10.98 -4.51
CA LEU A 559 34.39 -9.56 -4.71
C LEU A 559 35.43 -9.34 -5.82
N PRO A 560 36.57 -10.08 -5.86
CA PRO A 560 37.49 -10.02 -7.01
C PRO A 560 36.83 -10.42 -8.33
N ALA A 561 36.01 -11.47 -8.34
CA ALA A 561 35.28 -11.90 -9.54
C ALA A 561 34.31 -10.80 -10.02
N LEU A 562 33.64 -10.11 -9.10
CA LEU A 562 32.70 -9.02 -9.39
C LEU A 562 33.43 -7.86 -10.05
N ALA A 563 34.57 -7.44 -9.49
CA ALA A 563 35.39 -6.38 -10.06
C ALA A 563 35.87 -6.71 -11.49
N ALA A 564 36.30 -7.96 -11.72
CA ALA A 564 36.71 -8.44 -13.02
C ALA A 564 35.55 -8.43 -14.05
N VAL A 565 34.36 -8.88 -13.64
CA VAL A 565 33.16 -8.88 -14.49
C VAL A 565 32.70 -7.47 -14.80
N CYS A 566 32.67 -6.57 -13.82
CA CYS A 566 32.34 -5.15 -14.01
C CYS A 566 33.29 -4.48 -15.01
N THR A 567 34.60 -4.75 -14.89
CA THR A 567 35.61 -4.24 -15.82
C THR A 567 35.39 -4.77 -17.23
N ALA A 568 35.21 -6.07 -17.38
CA ALA A 568 34.99 -6.70 -18.69
C ALA A 568 33.69 -6.20 -19.35
N ALA A 569 32.64 -6.01 -18.56
CA ALA A 569 31.33 -5.62 -19.02
C ALA A 569 31.13 -4.09 -19.13
N ARG A 570 32.12 -3.28 -18.73
CA ARG A 570 31.99 -1.81 -18.60
C ARG A 570 30.72 -1.44 -17.84
N ALA A 571 30.66 -1.95 -16.61
CA ALA A 571 29.52 -1.81 -15.73
C ALA A 571 29.97 -1.29 -14.37
N ARG A 572 29.13 -0.45 -13.78
CA ARG A 572 29.24 0.05 -12.40
C ARG A 572 28.07 -0.47 -11.58
N ILE A 573 28.27 -0.57 -10.27
CA ILE A 573 27.25 -1.05 -9.34
C ILE A 573 26.86 0.11 -8.44
N ALA A 574 25.57 0.31 -8.26
CA ALA A 574 25.03 1.27 -7.31
C ALA A 574 24.08 0.58 -6.33
N TYR A 575 23.90 1.16 -5.14
CA TYR A 575 22.86 0.73 -4.22
C TYR A 575 21.49 1.07 -4.79
N SER A 576 20.53 0.15 -4.69
CA SER A 576 19.15 0.35 -5.17
C SER A 576 18.10 0.29 -4.06
N ALA A 577 18.44 -0.35 -2.94
CA ALA A 577 17.71 -0.26 -1.68
C ALA A 577 18.71 -0.43 -0.54
N VAL A 578 18.55 0.31 0.55
CA VAL A 578 19.49 0.27 1.68
C VAL A 578 18.72 0.28 2.99
N ASN A 579 19.11 -0.58 3.95
CA ASN A 579 18.67 -0.46 5.33
C ASN A 579 19.56 0.56 6.06
N PRO A 580 19.07 1.78 6.36
CA PRO A 580 19.89 2.84 6.93
C PRO A 580 20.39 2.53 8.35
N ALA A 581 19.76 1.58 9.05
CA ALA A 581 20.20 1.14 10.38
C ALA A 581 21.47 0.26 10.31
N LEU A 582 21.66 -0.47 9.20
CA LEU A 582 22.78 -1.40 9.02
C LEU A 582 23.93 -0.79 8.22
N LEU A 583 23.64 0.16 7.33
CA LEU A 583 24.65 0.88 6.53
C LEU A 583 24.49 2.41 6.70
N PRO A 584 24.85 2.98 7.87
CA PRO A 584 24.76 4.42 8.09
C PRO A 584 25.70 5.18 7.15
N GLY A 585 25.17 6.18 6.44
CA GLY A 585 25.95 7.02 5.53
C GLY A 585 26.08 6.50 4.10
N VAL A 586 25.33 5.44 3.74
CA VAL A 586 25.15 4.97 2.36
C VAL A 586 23.70 5.23 1.95
N ALA A 587 23.50 5.82 0.77
CA ALA A 587 22.19 6.10 0.21
C ALA A 587 21.94 5.34 -1.10
N GLU A 588 20.66 5.22 -1.48
CA GLU A 588 20.29 4.71 -2.81
C GLU A 588 20.92 5.60 -3.91
N GLY A 589 21.44 4.96 -4.96
CA GLY A 589 22.17 5.62 -6.05
C GLY A 589 23.68 5.77 -5.81
N ASP A 590 24.16 5.65 -4.56
CA ASP A 590 25.60 5.66 -4.28
C ASP A 590 26.30 4.48 -4.96
N ALA A 591 27.56 4.67 -5.36
CA ALA A 591 28.38 3.58 -5.88
C ALA A 591 28.60 2.52 -4.79
N TYR A 592 28.39 1.24 -5.14
CA TYR A 592 28.65 0.13 -4.24
C TYR A 592 30.15 0.04 -3.93
N ASP A 593 30.48 0.10 -2.65
CA ASP A 593 31.85 0.05 -2.14
C ASP A 593 31.93 -0.95 -0.98
N PRO A 594 32.55 -2.12 -1.20
CA PRO A 594 32.72 -3.14 -0.15
C PRO A 594 33.45 -2.63 1.08
N ALA A 595 34.28 -1.59 0.96
CA ALA A 595 35.03 -1.03 2.09
C ALA A 595 34.15 -0.18 3.02
N LYS A 596 32.97 0.25 2.55
CA LYS A 596 31.98 0.99 3.35
C LYS A 596 31.00 0.08 4.11
N VAL A 597 31.04 -1.23 3.85
CA VAL A 597 30.17 -2.19 4.54
C VAL A 597 30.78 -2.50 5.92
N PRO A 598 30.06 -2.25 7.03
CA PRO A 598 30.58 -2.47 8.38
C PRO A 598 30.95 -3.93 8.66
N ASP A 599 31.90 -4.14 9.59
CA ASP A 599 32.23 -5.48 10.08
C ASP A 599 31.00 -6.10 10.77
N GLY A 600 30.65 -7.33 10.38
CA GLY A 600 29.46 -8.04 10.87
C GLY A 600 28.23 -7.91 9.98
N VAL A 601 28.24 -7.03 8.97
CA VAL A 601 27.24 -6.96 7.90
C VAL A 601 27.69 -7.81 6.72
N ASP A 602 26.76 -8.51 6.07
CA ASP A 602 27.07 -9.27 4.86
C ASP A 602 27.56 -8.32 3.77
N VAL A 603 28.82 -8.50 3.33
CA VAL A 603 29.44 -7.63 2.32
C VAL A 603 28.74 -7.73 0.96
N MET A 604 28.02 -8.82 0.71
CA MET A 604 27.17 -9.02 -0.46
C MET A 604 25.68 -8.75 -0.18
N GLY A 605 25.30 -8.41 1.06
CA GLY A 605 23.95 -7.97 1.42
C GLY A 605 22.87 -9.04 1.30
N GLU A 606 23.21 -10.32 1.47
CA GLU A 606 22.24 -11.41 1.28
C GLU A 606 21.16 -11.45 2.38
N ASN A 607 21.41 -10.92 3.58
CA ASN A 607 20.41 -10.90 4.67
C ASN A 607 19.44 -9.72 4.59
N GLY A 608 19.41 -9.00 3.47
CA GLY A 608 18.51 -7.86 3.24
C GLY A 608 19.06 -6.53 3.75
N GLU A 609 20.36 -6.43 3.99
CA GLU A 609 20.98 -5.18 4.44
C GLU A 609 20.97 -4.12 3.34
N PHE A 610 21.13 -4.54 2.08
CA PHE A 610 21.00 -3.70 0.90
C PHE A 610 20.80 -4.52 -0.38
N HIS A 611 20.32 -3.84 -1.41
CA HIS A 611 20.22 -4.34 -2.77
C HIS A 611 20.98 -3.42 -3.73
N THR A 612 21.27 -3.93 -4.92
CA THR A 612 22.13 -3.21 -5.88
C THR A 612 21.57 -3.28 -7.28
N VAL A 613 21.91 -2.29 -8.08
CA VAL A 613 21.62 -2.22 -9.51
C VAL A 613 22.91 -2.11 -10.30
N VAL A 614 22.99 -2.87 -11.39
CA VAL A 614 24.09 -2.81 -12.35
C VAL A 614 23.75 -1.79 -13.43
N LEU A 615 24.65 -0.86 -13.65
CA LEU A 615 24.51 0.22 -14.63
C LEU A 615 25.63 0.04 -15.65
N PHE A 616 25.26 -0.14 -16.92
CA PHE A 616 26.22 -0.26 -18.01
C PHE A 616 26.48 1.11 -18.63
N ASP A 617 27.75 1.42 -18.93
CA ASP A 617 28.17 2.71 -19.50
C ASP A 617 27.67 3.00 -20.91
#